data_AF-A0A3L6SMV8-F1
#
_entry.id   AF-A0A3L6SMV8-F1
#
_cell.length_a   1.000
_cell.length_b   1.000
_cell.length_c   1.000
_cell.angle_alpha   90.00
_cell.angle_beta   90.00
_cell.angle_gamma   90.00
#
_symmetry.space_group_name_H-M   'P 1'
#
loop_
_entity.id
_entity.type
_entity.pdbx_description
1 polymer ?
#
loop_
_entity_poly.entity_id
_entity_poly.type
_entity_poly.pdbx_seq_one_letter_code
_entity_poly.pdbx_strand_id
1 'polypeptide(L)'
;MPQIRGLSDPDAIAAHRNSILFRMTVPFEDPMYWHDIFSFPVDYMVYSCSSSSTSSPPSLTMLPLCFHGGITDPELDDFFRPYRRQQQRIMFNEEMGILCHGDNGEFNVAHFAHCHRQIQLCLLHHPPPTGIPTGWNLSTLQLPPDTKIDLYSWRTDVVVIPTDRCLCWVDYYQGMLLVDVLADTPDQQRLHSIRLPAQALKSRRIYNDAGDPDPFRCVSVTDDGSIKLVSIFDKDPPSPPDFTIITWTLVDIKKGSWRKDVDTIMGADEFFGLYSAT
;
A
#
# COMPACT_ATOMS: atom_id res chain seq x y z
N MET A 1 -31.41 -6.70 -11.53
CA MET A 1 -30.67 -5.77 -10.64
C MET A 1 -30.85 -4.36 -11.17
N PRO A 2 -31.09 -3.35 -10.32
CA PRO A 2 -31.12 -1.96 -10.79
C PRO A 2 -29.75 -1.58 -11.37
N GLN A 3 -29.78 -0.89 -12.50
CA GLN A 3 -28.59 -0.49 -13.24
C GLN A 3 -27.90 0.64 -12.47
N ILE A 4 -26.74 0.37 -11.87
CA ILE A 4 -25.96 1.39 -11.17
C ILE A 4 -25.41 2.35 -12.24
N ARG A 5 -25.92 3.59 -12.28
CA ARG A 5 -25.47 4.65 -13.21
C ARG A 5 -24.74 5.74 -12.41
N GLY A 6 -23.67 6.29 -12.99
CA GLY A 6 -23.02 7.51 -12.48
C GLY A 6 -21.72 7.30 -11.68
N LEU A 7 -21.26 6.07 -11.44
CA LEU A 7 -20.06 5.82 -10.62
C LEU A 7 -18.84 6.57 -11.19
N SER A 8 -18.03 7.16 -10.33
CA SER A 8 -16.67 7.55 -10.72
C SER A 8 -15.91 6.31 -11.18
N ASP A 9 -15.01 6.47 -12.15
CA ASP A 9 -14.14 5.36 -12.56
C ASP A 9 -13.42 4.79 -11.32
N PRO A 10 -13.40 3.45 -11.12
CA PRO A 10 -12.80 2.85 -9.95
C PRO A 10 -11.27 2.98 -9.99
N ASP A 11 -10.68 3.34 -8.86
CA ASP A 11 -9.23 3.37 -8.69
C ASP A 11 -8.74 2.02 -8.16
N ALA A 12 -7.84 1.36 -8.88
CA ALA A 12 -7.16 0.17 -8.36
C ALA A 12 -6.12 0.60 -7.32
N ILE A 13 -6.22 0.03 -6.11
CA ILE A 13 -5.33 0.38 -4.99
C ILE A 13 -4.21 -0.64 -4.84
N ALA A 14 -4.58 -1.92 -4.75
CA ALA A 14 -3.66 -3.02 -4.49
C ALA A 14 -4.20 -4.31 -5.10
N ALA A 15 -3.31 -5.27 -5.35
CA ALA A 15 -3.68 -6.59 -5.84
C ALA A 15 -2.85 -7.67 -5.15
N HIS A 16 -3.48 -8.81 -4.87
CA HIS A 16 -2.79 -10.00 -4.37
C HIS A 16 -3.48 -11.26 -4.90
N ARG A 17 -2.69 -12.21 -5.40
CA ARG A 17 -3.20 -13.45 -6.01
C ARG A 17 -4.26 -13.15 -7.07
N ASN A 18 -5.48 -13.62 -6.84
CA ASN A 18 -6.63 -13.51 -7.72
C ASN A 18 -7.58 -12.36 -7.34
N SER A 19 -7.16 -11.43 -6.47
CA SER A 19 -8.00 -10.33 -6.00
C SER A 19 -7.38 -8.95 -6.22
N ILE A 20 -8.25 -7.97 -6.43
CA ILE A 20 -7.91 -6.56 -6.61
C ILE A 20 -8.78 -5.73 -5.66
N LEU A 21 -8.15 -4.86 -4.89
CA LEU A 21 -8.79 -3.87 -4.05
C LEU A 21 -9.02 -2.58 -4.85
N PHE A 22 -10.28 -2.16 -4.91
CA PHE A 22 -10.72 -0.94 -5.58
C PHE A 22 -11.22 0.08 -4.57
N ARG A 23 -10.99 1.35 -4.91
CA ARG A 23 -11.65 2.51 -4.33
C ARG A 23 -12.67 3.02 -5.35
N MET A 24 -13.87 3.35 -4.87
CA MET A 24 -14.91 3.95 -5.69
C MET A 24 -15.68 4.99 -4.88
N THR A 25 -16.17 6.03 -5.55
CA THR A 25 -17.09 6.98 -4.94
C THR A 25 -18.49 6.72 -5.50
N VAL A 26 -19.46 6.54 -4.60
CA VAL A 26 -20.86 6.33 -5.00
C VAL A 26 -21.39 7.63 -5.61
N PRO A 27 -22.05 7.56 -6.78
CA PRO A 27 -22.81 8.67 -7.31
C PRO A 27 -24.04 8.82 -6.44
N PHE A 28 -24.00 9.75 -5.52
CA PHE A 28 -25.21 10.20 -4.88
C PHE A 28 -25.87 11.21 -5.81
N GLU A 29 -27.12 10.96 -6.22
CA GLU A 29 -27.95 12.03 -6.77
C GLU A 29 -28.17 13.03 -5.63
N ASP A 30 -27.48 14.16 -5.69
CA ASP A 30 -27.63 15.21 -4.71
C ASP A 30 -28.79 16.14 -5.13
N PRO A 31 -29.99 16.01 -4.52
CA PRO A 31 -31.13 16.84 -4.88
C PRO A 31 -30.94 18.30 -4.48
N MET A 32 -29.96 18.62 -3.64
CA MET A 32 -29.72 19.95 -3.09
C MET A 32 -28.49 20.66 -3.68
N TYR A 33 -27.81 20.09 -4.68
CA TYR A 33 -26.63 20.70 -5.30
C TYR A 33 -25.52 21.06 -4.28
N TRP A 34 -25.23 20.20 -3.30
CA TRP A 34 -23.96 20.24 -2.56
C TRP A 34 -22.89 19.65 -3.47
N HIS A 35 -22.39 20.49 -4.40
CA HIS A 35 -21.55 20.18 -5.55
C HIS A 35 -20.22 19.44 -5.29
N ASP A 36 -19.95 18.99 -4.07
CA ASP A 36 -18.67 18.38 -3.74
C ASP A 36 -18.80 16.87 -3.51
N ILE A 37 -18.36 16.10 -4.52
CA ILE A 37 -18.18 14.64 -4.50
C ILE A 37 -17.34 14.22 -3.27
N PHE A 38 -16.49 15.11 -2.73
CA PHE A 38 -15.72 14.88 -1.51
C PHE A 38 -16.56 14.80 -0.22
N SER A 39 -17.88 15.02 -0.29
CA SER A 39 -18.77 14.98 0.88
C SER A 39 -19.31 13.59 1.21
N PHE A 40 -19.28 12.65 0.26
CA PHE A 40 -19.87 11.31 0.44
C PHE A 40 -18.82 10.26 0.81
N PRO A 41 -19.22 9.21 1.55
CA PRO A 41 -18.33 8.11 1.88
C PRO A 41 -17.69 7.49 0.64
N VAL A 42 -16.47 7.02 0.83
CA VAL A 42 -15.72 6.26 -0.16
C VAL A 42 -15.97 4.78 0.08
N ASP A 43 -16.41 4.08 -0.96
CA ASP A 43 -16.57 2.63 -0.91
C ASP A 43 -15.28 1.93 -1.31
N TYR A 44 -14.98 0.86 -0.60
CA TYR A 44 -13.91 -0.06 -0.94
C TYR A 44 -14.53 -1.38 -1.38
N MET A 45 -14.05 -1.92 -2.48
CA MET A 45 -14.54 -3.18 -3.03
C MET A 45 -13.37 -4.11 -3.33
N VAL A 46 -13.57 -5.40 -3.09
CA VAL A 46 -12.62 -6.43 -3.51
C VAL A 46 -13.25 -7.23 -4.63
N TYR A 47 -12.62 -7.16 -5.79
CA TYR A 47 -12.89 -8.06 -6.90
C TYR A 47 -12.04 -9.32 -6.72
N SER A 48 -12.64 -10.49 -6.88
CA SER A 48 -11.94 -11.77 -6.82
C SER A 48 -12.29 -12.60 -8.05
N CYS A 49 -11.29 -12.97 -8.84
CA CYS A 49 -11.47 -13.86 -9.99
C CYS A 49 -11.36 -15.33 -9.58
N SER A 50 -11.95 -16.20 -10.38
CA SER A 50 -11.89 -17.65 -10.21
C SER A 50 -10.44 -18.13 -10.23
N SER A 51 -10.01 -18.87 -9.20
CA SER A 51 -8.76 -19.61 -9.30
C SER A 51 -8.96 -20.80 -10.25
N SER A 52 -7.95 -21.17 -11.03
CA SER A 52 -8.00 -22.34 -11.94
C SER A 52 -8.33 -23.67 -11.24
N SER A 53 -8.24 -23.70 -9.91
CA SER A 53 -8.59 -24.83 -9.04
C SER A 53 -10.06 -24.86 -8.58
N THR A 54 -10.84 -23.78 -8.75
CA THR A 54 -12.23 -23.71 -8.27
C THR A 54 -13.15 -23.16 -9.37
N SER A 55 -14.28 -23.84 -9.63
CA SER A 55 -15.27 -23.41 -10.64
C SER A 55 -16.15 -22.23 -10.18
N SER A 56 -15.69 -21.46 -9.20
CA SER A 56 -16.41 -20.35 -8.58
C SER A 56 -16.50 -19.19 -9.57
N PRO A 57 -17.66 -18.56 -9.80
CA PRO A 57 -17.72 -17.36 -10.64
C PRO A 57 -16.92 -16.21 -10.00
N PRO A 58 -16.45 -15.23 -10.78
CA PRO A 58 -15.85 -14.02 -10.22
C PRO A 58 -16.86 -13.31 -9.31
N SER A 59 -16.36 -12.70 -8.23
CA SER A 59 -17.17 -11.99 -7.25
C SER A 59 -16.67 -10.57 -7.02
N LEU A 60 -17.58 -9.70 -6.59
CA LEU A 60 -17.27 -8.34 -6.17
C LEU A 60 -17.91 -8.13 -4.80
N THR A 61 -17.08 -7.88 -3.78
CA THR A 61 -17.49 -7.74 -2.40
C THR A 61 -17.29 -6.29 -1.95
N MET A 62 -18.36 -5.63 -1.52
CA MET A 62 -18.28 -4.31 -0.87
C MET A 62 -17.81 -4.49 0.57
N LEU A 63 -16.79 -3.74 0.98
CA LEU A 63 -16.28 -3.75 2.35
C LEU A 63 -17.14 -2.84 3.24
N PRO A 64 -17.28 -3.16 4.54
CA PRO A 64 -17.95 -2.25 5.47
C PRO A 64 -17.22 -0.91 5.55
N LEU A 65 -17.95 0.17 5.81
CA LEU A 65 -17.34 1.48 6.07
C LEU A 65 -16.55 1.44 7.39
N CYS A 66 -15.40 2.12 7.41
CA CYS A 66 -14.60 2.29 8.62
C CYS A 66 -14.84 3.66 9.22
N PHE A 67 -15.34 3.75 10.45
CA PHE A 67 -15.58 5.02 11.15
C PHE A 67 -14.51 5.36 12.21
N HIS A 68 -13.48 4.51 12.35
CA HIS A 68 -12.41 4.68 13.34
C HIS A 68 -11.57 5.94 13.10
N GLY A 69 -11.64 6.90 14.02
CA GLY A 69 -10.92 8.16 13.92
C GLY A 69 -11.52 9.15 12.91
N GLY A 70 -12.75 8.90 12.45
CA GLY A 70 -13.52 9.90 11.70
C GLY A 70 -13.91 11.09 12.57
N ILE A 71 -14.25 12.20 11.91
CA ILE A 71 -14.70 13.44 12.53
C ILE A 71 -16.23 13.41 12.59
N THR A 72 -16.77 13.56 13.80
CA THR A 72 -18.21 13.64 14.04
C THR A 72 -18.58 15.00 14.58
N ASP A 73 -19.61 15.62 14.00
CA ASP A 73 -20.26 16.82 14.53
C ASP A 73 -21.76 16.51 14.67
N PRO A 74 -22.25 16.21 15.89
CA PRO A 74 -23.63 15.81 16.10
C PRO A 74 -24.68 16.81 15.59
N GLU A 75 -24.38 18.12 15.60
CA GLU A 75 -25.33 19.13 15.15
C GLU A 75 -25.41 19.18 13.63
N LEU A 76 -24.28 19.02 12.93
CA LEU A 76 -24.23 19.02 11.46
C LEU A 76 -24.60 17.67 10.86
N ASP A 77 -24.22 16.56 11.49
CA ASP A 77 -24.36 15.20 10.96
C ASP A 77 -25.85 14.82 10.74
N ASP A 78 -26.77 15.37 11.54
CA ASP A 78 -28.21 15.15 11.39
C ASP A 78 -28.79 15.70 10.08
N PHE A 79 -28.22 16.80 9.58
CA PHE A 79 -28.61 17.40 8.30
C PHE A 79 -28.08 16.61 7.09
N PHE A 80 -27.19 15.64 7.32
CA PHE A 80 -26.37 15.02 6.28
C PHE A 80 -26.44 13.49 6.25
N ARG A 81 -27.56 12.93 6.71
CA ARG A 81 -27.84 11.49 6.69
C ARG A 81 -28.05 10.96 5.25
N PRO A 82 -27.66 9.72 4.94
CA PRO A 82 -27.30 8.67 5.89
C PRO A 82 -25.87 8.73 6.44
N TYR A 83 -24.84 9.11 5.67
CA TYR A 83 -23.44 9.21 6.14
C TYR A 83 -22.61 10.19 5.26
N ARG A 84 -21.62 10.87 5.86
CA ARG A 84 -20.65 11.76 5.18
C ARG A 84 -19.22 11.21 5.20
N ARG A 85 -18.41 11.62 4.24
CA ARG A 85 -16.98 11.25 4.15
C ARG A 85 -16.21 11.60 5.43
N GLN A 86 -16.52 12.73 6.05
CA GLN A 86 -15.84 13.21 7.26
C GLN A 86 -15.96 12.25 8.45
N GLN A 87 -17.08 11.54 8.55
CA GLN A 87 -17.32 10.56 9.60
C GLN A 87 -16.55 9.26 9.35
N GLN A 88 -16.18 9.00 8.09
CA GLN A 88 -15.35 7.86 7.71
C GLN A 88 -13.89 8.14 8.07
N ARG A 89 -13.17 7.08 8.43
CA ARG A 89 -11.71 7.11 8.54
C ARG A 89 -11.12 7.55 7.20
N ILE A 90 -10.24 8.55 7.25
CA ILE A 90 -9.43 8.93 6.10
C ILE A 90 -8.46 7.79 5.81
N MET A 91 -8.54 7.23 4.61
CA MET A 91 -7.63 6.22 4.12
C MET A 91 -7.00 6.68 2.81
N PHE A 92 -5.68 6.75 2.76
CA PHE A 92 -4.94 7.04 1.53
C PHE A 92 -4.66 5.75 0.77
N ASN A 93 -4.80 5.78 -0.55
CA ASN A 93 -4.64 4.58 -1.38
C ASN A 93 -3.25 3.95 -1.20
N GLU A 94 -2.21 4.78 -1.13
CA GLU A 94 -0.82 4.39 -0.96
C GLU A 94 -0.54 3.70 0.39
N GLU A 95 -1.43 3.89 1.37
CA GLU A 95 -1.32 3.32 2.71
C GLU A 95 -2.14 2.03 2.89
N MET A 96 -2.89 1.61 1.86
CA MET A 96 -3.73 0.44 1.89
C MET A 96 -3.09 -0.77 1.20
N GLY A 97 -3.38 -1.96 1.72
CA GLY A 97 -2.96 -3.22 1.12
C GLY A 97 -4.01 -4.32 1.31
N ILE A 98 -3.93 -5.34 0.46
CA ILE A 98 -4.74 -6.55 0.55
C ILE A 98 -3.84 -7.77 0.63
N LEU A 99 -4.17 -8.70 1.53
CA LEU A 99 -3.51 -9.99 1.66
C LEU A 99 -4.58 -11.09 1.56
N CYS A 100 -4.72 -11.71 0.40
CA CYS A 100 -5.40 -13.00 0.25
C CYS A 100 -4.61 -14.15 0.88
N HIS A 101 -5.27 -14.97 1.70
CA HIS A 101 -4.67 -16.11 2.39
C HIS A 101 -5.72 -17.22 2.58
N GLY A 102 -5.28 -18.40 3.03
CA GLY A 102 -6.14 -19.58 3.12
C GLY A 102 -6.67 -20.06 1.76
N ASP A 103 -7.61 -21.00 1.83
CA ASP A 103 -8.37 -21.53 0.70
C ASP A 103 -9.82 -21.02 0.84
N ASN A 104 -10.47 -20.63 -0.26
CA ASN A 104 -11.86 -20.16 -0.35
C ASN A 104 -12.11 -18.64 -0.22
N GLY A 105 -11.19 -17.80 -0.71
CA GLY A 105 -11.46 -16.37 -0.88
C GLY A 105 -11.39 -15.54 0.40
N GLU A 106 -10.73 -16.06 1.42
CA GLU A 106 -10.40 -15.33 2.63
C GLU A 106 -9.30 -14.30 2.37
N PHE A 107 -9.44 -13.11 2.95
CA PHE A 107 -8.45 -12.04 2.80
C PHE A 107 -8.46 -11.07 3.97
N ASN A 108 -7.39 -10.31 4.09
CA ASN A 108 -7.29 -9.16 4.97
C ASN A 108 -7.07 -7.89 4.14
N VAL A 109 -7.76 -6.82 4.49
CA VAL A 109 -7.47 -5.47 4.00
C VAL A 109 -6.94 -4.65 5.17
N ALA A 110 -5.83 -3.96 4.95
CA ALA A 110 -5.19 -3.17 5.98
C ALA A 110 -4.93 -1.75 5.49
N HIS A 111 -5.07 -0.81 6.41
CA HIS A 111 -4.71 0.58 6.22
C HIS A 111 -3.75 1.01 7.34
N PHE A 112 -2.57 1.49 6.98
CA PHE A 112 -1.54 1.97 7.90
C PHE A 112 -1.56 3.49 7.95
N ALA A 113 -1.90 4.05 9.11
CA ALA A 113 -1.80 5.49 9.33
C ALA A 113 -0.74 5.80 10.36
N HIS A 114 -0.15 6.98 10.26
CA HIS A 114 0.76 7.52 11.26
C HIS A 114 0.34 8.95 11.61
N CYS A 115 0.23 9.25 12.90
CA CYS A 115 -0.14 10.59 13.38
C CYS A 115 0.56 10.87 14.71
N HIS A 116 1.21 12.04 14.83
CA HIS A 116 1.87 12.50 16.07
C HIS A 116 2.72 11.43 16.80
N ARG A 117 3.49 10.63 16.04
CA ARG A 117 4.35 9.51 16.51
C ARG A 117 3.64 8.22 16.92
N GLN A 118 2.33 8.12 16.73
CA GLN A 118 1.59 6.87 16.88
C GLN A 118 1.36 6.25 15.51
N ILE A 119 1.53 4.94 15.44
CA ILE A 119 1.18 4.16 14.26
C ILE A 119 -0.14 3.47 14.57
N GLN A 120 -1.06 3.56 13.62
CA GLN A 120 -2.34 2.90 13.68
C GLN A 120 -2.47 1.94 12.51
N LEU A 121 -2.83 0.70 12.81
CA LEU A 121 -3.19 -0.29 11.81
C LEU A 121 -4.69 -0.54 11.91
N CYS A 122 -5.40 -0.27 10.83
CA CYS A 122 -6.81 -0.61 10.71
C CYS A 122 -6.94 -1.84 9.82
N LEU A 123 -7.39 -2.95 10.39
CA LEU A 123 -7.45 -4.25 9.73
C LEU A 123 -8.90 -4.70 9.58
N LEU A 124 -9.25 -5.15 8.39
CA LEU A 124 -10.50 -5.82 8.09
C LEU A 124 -10.20 -7.25 7.67
N HIS A 125 -10.70 -8.20 8.46
CA HIS A 125 -10.71 -9.60 8.09
C HIS A 125 -12.01 -9.93 7.36
N HIS A 126 -11.89 -10.44 6.13
CA HIS A 126 -12.98 -11.03 5.38
C HIS A 126 -12.86 -12.56 5.46
N PRO A 127 -13.72 -13.23 6.23
CA PRO A 127 -13.64 -14.67 6.39
C PRO A 127 -14.12 -15.40 5.13
N PRO A 128 -13.92 -16.73 5.06
CA PRO A 128 -14.56 -17.58 4.05
C PRO A 128 -16.10 -17.42 4.06
N PRO A 129 -16.82 -17.88 3.02
CA PRO A 129 -18.28 -17.69 2.89
C PRO A 129 -19.14 -18.18 4.07
N THR A 130 -18.63 -19.12 4.87
CA THR A 130 -19.29 -19.66 6.06
C THR A 130 -18.97 -18.90 7.36
N GLY A 131 -18.03 -17.96 7.32
CA GLY A 131 -17.63 -17.16 8.46
C GLY A 131 -18.45 -15.87 8.61
N ILE A 132 -18.41 -15.29 9.80
CA ILE A 132 -19.14 -14.07 10.12
C ILE A 132 -18.25 -12.87 9.78
N PRO A 133 -18.68 -11.97 8.86
CA PRO A 133 -17.91 -10.77 8.54
C PRO A 133 -17.64 -9.95 9.80
N THR A 134 -16.37 -9.67 10.07
CA THR A 134 -15.98 -8.76 11.15
C THR A 134 -15.90 -7.33 10.62
N GLY A 135 -16.21 -6.36 11.49
CA GLY A 135 -15.93 -4.95 11.19
C GLY A 135 -14.44 -4.64 11.24
N TRP A 136 -14.08 -3.40 10.90
CA TRP A 136 -12.72 -2.91 11.02
C TRP A 136 -12.24 -2.94 12.47
N ASN A 137 -11.05 -3.51 12.70
CA ASN A 137 -10.34 -3.49 13.96
C ASN A 137 -9.23 -2.43 13.90
N LEU A 138 -9.16 -1.55 14.89
CA LEU A 138 -8.08 -0.56 15.01
C LEU A 138 -7.12 -1.00 16.12
N SER A 139 -5.85 -1.13 15.78
CA SER A 139 -4.76 -1.35 16.72
C SER A 139 -3.71 -0.23 16.63
N THR A 140 -3.07 0.07 17.76
CA THR A 140 -1.94 1.00 17.82
C THR A 140 -0.65 0.21 17.89
N LEU A 141 0.24 0.41 16.92
CA LEU A 141 1.54 -0.26 16.86
C LEU A 141 2.63 0.62 17.46
N GLN A 142 3.60 -0.03 18.10
CA GLN A 142 4.79 0.63 18.63
C GLN A 142 5.95 0.47 17.67
N LEU A 143 6.66 1.56 17.41
CA LEU A 143 7.94 1.50 16.71
C LEU A 143 8.99 0.80 17.57
N PRO A 144 9.82 -0.06 16.97
CA PRO A 144 11.00 -0.57 17.66
C PRO A 144 11.88 0.58 18.15
N PRO A 145 12.37 0.58 19.41
CA PRO A 145 13.16 1.68 19.98
C PRO A 145 14.40 2.06 19.17
N ASP A 146 15.03 1.06 18.52
CA ASP A 146 16.27 1.23 17.74
C ASP A 146 16.01 1.62 16.28
N THR A 147 14.76 1.89 15.90
CA THR A 147 14.42 2.30 14.54
C THR A 147 15.03 3.66 14.20
N LYS A 148 15.50 3.80 12.95
CA LYS A 148 15.97 5.07 12.39
C LYS A 148 14.92 5.78 11.55
N ILE A 149 13.69 5.25 11.55
CA ILE A 149 12.57 5.81 10.81
C ILE A 149 12.02 7.02 11.55
N ASP A 150 11.97 8.16 10.87
CA ASP A 150 11.30 9.36 11.32
C ASP A 150 9.87 9.41 10.76
N LEU A 151 8.89 9.17 11.63
CA LEU A 151 7.48 9.23 11.26
C LEU A 151 7.00 10.60 10.81
N TYR A 152 7.70 11.68 11.15
CA TYR A 152 7.28 13.01 10.69
C TYR A 152 7.50 13.20 9.18
N SER A 153 8.55 12.56 8.65
CA SER A 153 8.90 12.61 7.23
C SER A 153 8.57 11.32 6.47
N TRP A 154 7.90 10.37 7.13
CA TRP A 154 7.51 9.10 6.52
C TRP A 154 6.42 9.33 5.47
N ARG A 155 6.55 8.68 4.32
CA ARG A 155 5.52 8.58 3.31
C ARG A 155 5.62 7.23 2.66
N THR A 156 4.52 6.50 2.68
CA THR A 156 4.43 5.23 1.97
C THR A 156 4.44 5.50 0.47
N ASP A 157 5.43 4.96 -0.23
CA ASP A 157 5.52 4.98 -1.69
C ASP A 157 4.85 3.74 -2.30
N VAL A 158 4.93 2.59 -1.63
CA VAL A 158 4.30 1.34 -2.07
C VAL A 158 4.02 0.40 -0.89
N VAL A 159 3.00 -0.45 -1.02
CA VAL A 159 2.74 -1.59 -0.14
C VAL A 159 3.05 -2.89 -0.88
N VAL A 160 3.95 -3.71 -0.33
CA VAL A 160 4.34 -5.00 -0.91
C VAL A 160 4.00 -6.16 0.02
N ILE A 161 3.96 -7.37 -0.55
CA ILE A 161 3.52 -8.59 0.13
C ILE A 161 4.68 -9.57 0.17
N PRO A 162 5.57 -9.47 1.17
CA PRO A 162 6.81 -10.24 1.17
C PRO A 162 6.64 -11.68 1.65
N THR A 163 5.54 -11.98 2.34
CA THR A 163 5.20 -13.32 2.83
C THR A 163 3.70 -13.52 2.71
N ASP A 164 3.25 -14.75 2.90
CA ASP A 164 1.84 -15.13 2.94
C ASP A 164 1.08 -14.61 4.19
N ARG A 165 1.77 -13.93 5.10
CA ARG A 165 1.21 -13.41 6.37
C ARG A 165 1.37 -11.91 6.55
N CYS A 166 2.32 -11.29 5.85
CA CYS A 166 2.73 -9.94 6.15
C CYS A 166 2.43 -8.96 5.01
N LEU A 167 2.09 -7.74 5.39
CA LEU A 167 2.16 -6.58 4.52
C LEU A 167 3.35 -5.71 4.91
N CYS A 168 3.93 -5.04 3.92
CA CYS A 168 5.10 -4.20 4.11
C CYS A 168 4.92 -2.84 3.43
N TRP A 169 4.87 -1.79 4.25
CA TRP A 169 4.82 -0.41 3.78
C TRP A 169 6.24 0.10 3.54
N VAL A 170 6.50 0.60 2.34
CA VAL A 170 7.84 1.01 1.91
C VAL A 170 7.89 2.52 1.75
N ASP A 171 8.88 3.15 2.38
CA ASP A 171 9.35 4.49 2.07
C ASP A 171 10.76 4.36 1.50
N TYR A 172 10.93 4.73 0.23
CA TYR A 172 12.19 4.55 -0.50
C TYR A 172 13.37 5.35 0.08
N TYR A 173 13.13 6.28 0.99
CA TYR A 173 14.12 7.16 1.61
C TYR A 173 14.39 6.83 3.06
N GLN A 174 13.51 6.06 3.70
CA GLN A 174 13.62 5.75 5.12
C GLN A 174 13.77 4.27 5.43
N GLY A 175 13.03 3.41 4.72
CA GLY A 175 12.94 2.01 5.12
C GLY A 175 11.66 1.32 4.74
N MET A 176 11.49 0.16 5.35
CA MET A 176 10.33 -0.69 5.17
C MET A 176 9.75 -1.01 6.55
N LEU A 177 8.44 -1.02 6.65
CA LEU A 177 7.67 -1.33 7.86
C LEU A 177 6.83 -2.58 7.59
N LEU A 178 7.20 -3.67 8.22
CA LEU A 178 6.58 -4.98 8.05
C LEU A 178 5.64 -5.28 9.22
N VAL A 179 4.43 -5.76 8.94
CA VAL A 179 3.48 -6.23 9.95
C VAL A 179 2.89 -7.57 9.55
N ASP A 180 2.86 -8.54 10.48
CA ASP A 180 2.04 -9.75 10.35
C ASP A 180 0.57 -9.36 10.55
N VAL A 181 -0.20 -9.37 9.46
CA VAL A 181 -1.62 -9.01 9.48
C VAL A 181 -2.52 -10.21 9.80
N LEU A 182 -1.94 -11.40 9.98
CA LEU A 182 -2.61 -12.63 10.37
C LEU A 182 -2.25 -13.05 11.81
N ALA A 183 -1.68 -12.15 12.61
CA ALA A 183 -1.36 -12.42 14.02
C ALA A 183 -2.64 -12.74 14.82
N ASP A 184 -2.60 -13.78 15.65
CA ASP A 184 -3.79 -14.25 16.39
C ASP A 184 -4.27 -13.25 17.45
N THR A 185 -3.34 -12.44 17.97
CA THR A 185 -3.65 -11.40 18.97
C THR A 185 -3.00 -10.06 18.63
N PRO A 186 -3.60 -8.93 19.06
CA PRO A 186 -2.99 -7.60 18.91
C PRO A 186 -1.58 -7.49 19.51
N ASP A 187 -1.29 -8.23 20.59
CA ASP A 187 0.04 -8.23 21.23
C ASP A 187 1.13 -8.92 20.39
N GLN A 188 0.72 -9.84 19.50
CA GLN A 188 1.58 -10.49 18.52
C GLN A 188 1.74 -9.65 17.24
N GLN A 189 0.80 -8.73 16.99
CA GLN A 189 0.85 -7.80 15.86
C GLN A 189 1.94 -6.75 16.09
N ARG A 190 3.18 -7.15 15.80
CA ARG A 190 4.38 -6.32 16.01
C ARG A 190 4.87 -5.74 14.70
N LEU A 191 5.33 -4.50 14.80
CA LEU A 191 5.96 -3.79 13.70
C LEU A 191 7.45 -4.14 13.64
N HIS A 192 7.93 -4.51 12.45
CA HIS A 192 9.34 -4.76 12.19
C HIS A 192 9.86 -3.74 11.18
N SER A 193 10.85 -2.94 11.59
CA SER A 193 11.53 -1.99 10.70
C SER A 193 12.69 -2.68 9.97
N ILE A 194 12.66 -2.65 8.64
CA ILE A 194 13.74 -3.13 7.79
C ILE A 194 14.43 -1.93 7.14
N ARG A 195 15.76 -1.85 7.31
CA ARG A 195 16.55 -0.77 6.72
C ARG A 195 16.89 -1.09 5.27
N LEU A 196 16.76 -0.11 4.38
CA LEU A 196 17.26 -0.23 3.01
C LEU A 196 18.80 -0.19 2.98
N PRO A 197 19.45 -0.68 1.91
CA PRO A 197 20.88 -0.57 1.73
C PRO A 197 21.38 0.86 1.91
N ALA A 198 22.50 1.03 2.63
CA ALA A 198 23.03 2.35 2.94
C ALA A 198 23.33 3.20 1.69
N GLN A 199 23.67 2.57 0.56
CA GLN A 199 23.87 3.26 -0.71
C GLN A 199 22.57 3.80 -1.31
N ALA A 200 21.44 3.09 -1.17
CA ALA A 200 20.12 3.53 -1.61
C ALA A 200 19.58 4.71 -0.78
N LEU A 201 19.94 4.76 0.50
CA LEU A 201 19.56 5.83 1.45
C LEU A 201 20.39 7.12 1.32
N LYS A 202 21.29 7.24 0.33
CA LYS A 202 22.18 8.41 0.22
C LYS A 202 21.52 9.68 -0.30
N SER A 203 20.37 9.59 -0.98
CA SER A 203 19.62 10.77 -1.39
C SER A 203 18.48 11.04 -0.42
N ARG A 204 18.18 12.32 -0.23
CA ARG A 204 16.99 12.77 0.50
C ARG A 204 15.82 12.81 -0.47
N ARG A 205 14.60 12.68 0.06
CA ARG A 205 13.39 12.99 -0.72
C ARG A 205 13.45 14.48 -1.06
N ILE A 206 13.71 14.82 -2.32
CA ILE A 206 13.79 16.21 -2.78
C ILE A 206 12.34 16.69 -2.99
N TYR A 207 12.07 17.95 -2.62
CA TYR A 207 10.83 18.59 -3.03
C TYR A 207 10.98 18.86 -4.53
N ASN A 208 10.27 18.10 -5.37
CA ASN A 208 10.45 18.09 -6.82
C ASN A 208 10.45 19.52 -7.42
N ASP A 209 11.63 20.08 -7.66
CA ASP A 209 11.81 21.12 -8.66
C ASP A 209 11.98 20.42 -10.01
N ALA A 210 11.34 20.93 -11.05
CA ALA A 210 11.22 20.27 -12.36
C ALA A 210 12.56 19.98 -13.10
N GLY A 211 13.71 20.30 -12.50
CA GLY A 211 15.05 20.11 -13.06
C GLY A 211 15.96 19.12 -12.33
N ASP A 212 15.53 18.53 -11.20
CA ASP A 212 16.31 17.55 -10.45
C ASP A 212 15.49 16.26 -10.28
N PRO A 213 15.63 15.29 -11.20
CA PRO A 213 14.86 14.06 -11.15
C PRO A 213 15.23 13.26 -9.89
N ASP A 214 14.23 12.97 -9.07
CA ASP A 214 14.40 12.12 -7.91
C ASP A 214 14.95 10.75 -8.33
N PRO A 215 16.08 10.26 -7.76
CA PRO A 215 16.64 8.98 -8.15
C PRO A 215 15.60 7.88 -8.02
N PHE A 216 15.23 7.28 -9.16
CA PHE A 216 14.18 6.28 -9.22
C PHE A 216 14.51 5.11 -8.30
N ARG A 217 13.60 4.80 -7.38
CA ARG A 217 13.68 3.66 -6.49
C ARG A 217 12.40 2.85 -6.62
N CYS A 218 12.55 1.53 -6.62
CA CYS A 218 11.40 0.64 -6.67
C CYS A 218 11.70 -0.62 -5.86
N VAL A 219 10.75 -1.00 -5.01
CA VAL A 219 10.76 -2.29 -4.31
C VAL A 219 9.66 -3.15 -4.92
N SER A 220 10.01 -4.38 -5.26
CA SER A 220 9.06 -5.36 -5.79
C SER A 220 9.33 -6.74 -5.20
N VAL A 221 8.29 -7.58 -5.24
CA VAL A 221 8.38 -9.00 -4.90
C VAL A 221 8.42 -9.78 -6.20
N THR A 222 9.41 -10.63 -6.38
CA THR A 222 9.58 -11.48 -7.56
C THR A 222 8.75 -12.77 -7.44
N ASP A 223 8.64 -13.50 -8.55
CA ASP A 223 7.90 -14.76 -8.65
C ASP A 223 8.40 -15.86 -7.71
N ASP A 224 9.70 -15.87 -7.41
CA ASP A 224 10.33 -16.74 -6.42
C ASP A 224 10.10 -16.27 -4.95
N GLY A 225 9.37 -15.17 -4.75
CA GLY A 225 9.09 -14.58 -3.43
C GLY A 225 10.24 -13.73 -2.88
N SER A 226 11.32 -13.52 -3.61
CA SER A 226 12.40 -12.63 -3.21
C SER A 226 11.94 -11.17 -3.27
N ILE A 227 12.44 -10.32 -2.37
CA ILE A 227 12.24 -8.88 -2.48
C ILE A 227 13.45 -8.27 -3.17
N LYS A 228 13.20 -7.53 -4.25
CA LYS A 228 14.21 -6.76 -4.95
C LYS A 228 14.00 -5.26 -4.77
N LEU A 229 15.11 -4.57 -4.53
CA LEU A 229 15.20 -3.11 -4.60
C LEU A 229 16.00 -2.77 -5.85
N VAL A 230 15.45 -1.88 -6.67
CA VAL A 230 16.16 -1.23 -7.78
C VAL A 230 16.36 0.23 -7.41
N SER A 231 17.54 0.77 -7.67
CA SER A 231 17.81 2.21 -7.56
C SER A 231 18.62 2.69 -8.75
N ILE A 232 18.19 3.80 -9.33
CA ILE A 232 18.91 4.51 -10.39
C ILE A 232 19.57 5.72 -9.76
N PHE A 233 20.89 5.80 -9.85
CA PHE A 233 21.65 6.94 -9.36
C PHE A 233 22.12 7.77 -10.54
N ASP A 234 21.66 9.00 -10.60
CA ASP A 234 22.25 9.99 -11.49
C ASP A 234 23.60 10.43 -10.92
N LYS A 235 24.59 10.51 -11.80
CA LYS A 235 25.78 11.29 -11.51
C LYS A 235 25.39 12.73 -11.81
N ASP A 236 25.75 13.67 -10.95
CA ASP A 236 25.52 15.09 -11.22
C ASP A 236 26.85 15.87 -11.08
N PRO A 237 27.27 16.70 -12.06
CA PRO A 237 26.77 16.81 -13.44
C PRO A 237 27.78 16.19 -14.44
N PRO A 238 27.50 15.06 -15.09
CA PRO A 238 28.15 14.68 -16.32
C PRO A 238 27.28 15.08 -17.51
N SER A 239 27.91 15.78 -18.44
CA SER A 239 27.50 15.81 -19.84
C SER A 239 28.44 14.84 -20.56
N PRO A 240 27.94 13.74 -21.15
CA PRO A 240 26.52 13.34 -21.32
C PRO A 240 25.86 12.78 -20.05
N PRO A 241 24.50 12.71 -20.00
CA PRO A 241 23.77 12.12 -18.88
C PRO A 241 24.27 10.71 -18.59
N ASP A 242 24.69 10.47 -17.36
CA ASP A 242 25.24 9.19 -16.93
C ASP A 242 24.54 8.77 -15.64
N PHE A 243 24.02 7.55 -15.64
CA PHE A 243 23.37 6.95 -14.49
C PHE A 243 23.93 5.56 -14.23
N THR A 244 23.72 5.08 -13.02
CA THR A 244 24.02 3.69 -12.64
C THR A 244 22.79 3.05 -12.03
N ILE A 245 22.32 1.96 -12.65
CA ILE A 245 21.30 1.09 -12.09
C ILE A 245 22.00 0.12 -11.15
N ILE A 246 21.49 0.02 -9.92
CA ILE A 246 21.96 -0.95 -8.94
C ILE A 246 20.74 -1.69 -8.39
N THR A 247 20.86 -3.01 -8.30
CA THR A 247 19.83 -3.83 -7.66
C THR A 247 20.35 -4.55 -6.43
N TRP A 248 19.44 -4.83 -5.51
CA TRP A 248 19.68 -5.60 -4.30
C TRP A 248 18.57 -6.61 -4.09
N THR A 249 18.93 -7.76 -3.53
CA THR A 249 17.99 -8.78 -3.07
C THR A 249 17.99 -8.83 -1.53
N LEU A 250 16.81 -8.79 -0.91
CA LEU A 250 16.67 -8.99 0.53
C LEU A 250 16.87 -10.47 0.84
N VAL A 251 17.94 -10.81 1.55
CA VAL A 251 18.31 -12.21 1.85
C VAL A 251 17.80 -12.71 3.20
N ASP A 252 17.54 -11.79 4.13
CA ASP A 252 16.95 -12.11 5.43
C ASP A 252 16.03 -10.97 5.86
N ILE A 253 14.73 -11.20 5.74
CA ILE A 253 13.69 -10.21 6.09
C ILE A 253 13.66 -9.91 7.59
N LYS A 254 13.97 -10.89 8.44
CA LYS A 254 13.95 -10.72 9.90
C LYS A 254 15.12 -9.87 10.37
N LYS A 255 16.28 -10.01 9.72
CA LYS A 255 17.48 -9.20 10.01
C LYS A 255 17.57 -7.94 9.16
N GLY A 256 16.72 -7.77 8.16
CA GLY A 256 16.83 -6.69 7.18
C GLY A 256 18.15 -6.71 6.39
N SER A 257 18.66 -7.89 6.08
CA SER A 257 19.96 -8.04 5.39
C SER A 257 19.77 -8.05 3.89
N TRP A 258 20.48 -7.15 3.19
CA TRP A 258 20.45 -7.02 1.73
C TRP A 258 21.76 -7.49 1.12
N ARG A 259 21.67 -8.20 0.00
CA ARG A 259 22.80 -8.53 -0.87
C ARG A 259 22.73 -7.67 -2.12
N LYS A 260 23.83 -7.03 -2.47
CA LYS A 260 23.97 -6.30 -3.75
C LYS A 260 24.13 -7.31 -4.87
N ASP A 261 23.35 -7.16 -5.93
CA ASP A 261 23.37 -8.06 -7.08
C ASP A 261 24.43 -7.54 -8.06
N VAL A 262 25.69 -7.95 -7.85
CA VAL A 262 26.86 -7.40 -8.56
C VAL A 262 26.74 -7.54 -10.08
N ASP A 263 26.16 -8.65 -10.53
CA ASP A 263 25.97 -8.97 -11.96
C ASP A 263 24.86 -8.14 -12.63
N THR A 264 24.18 -7.27 -11.88
CA THR A 264 23.09 -6.42 -12.38
C THR A 264 23.39 -4.92 -12.26
N ILE A 265 24.63 -4.58 -11.88
CA ILE A 265 25.07 -3.18 -11.88
C ILE A 265 25.28 -2.79 -13.34
N MET A 266 24.52 -1.80 -13.79
CA MET A 266 24.51 -1.41 -15.20
C MET A 266 24.67 0.11 -15.33
N GLY A 267 25.62 0.54 -16.17
CA GLY A 267 25.80 1.94 -16.52
C GLY A 267 24.89 2.37 -17.69
N ALA A 268 24.80 3.68 -17.94
CA ALA A 268 24.01 4.23 -19.03
C ALA A 268 24.40 3.65 -20.41
N ASP A 269 25.70 3.59 -20.72
CA ASP A 269 26.20 3.06 -22.00
C ASP A 269 25.83 1.59 -22.21
N GLU A 270 25.94 0.78 -21.16
CA GLU A 270 25.56 -0.64 -21.20
C GLU A 270 24.06 -0.79 -21.40
N PHE A 271 23.25 -0.03 -20.66
CA PHE A 271 21.79 -0.04 -20.78
C PHE A 271 21.31 0.36 -22.18
N PHE A 272 21.80 1.49 -22.71
CA PHE A 272 21.41 1.93 -24.06
C PHE A 272 22.03 1.07 -25.17
N GLY A 273 23.18 0.44 -24.91
CA GLY A 273 23.78 -0.54 -25.82
C GLY A 273 22.92 -1.78 -26.05
N LEU A 274 22.06 -2.15 -25.09
CA LEU A 274 21.11 -3.26 -25.27
C LEU A 274 20.03 -2.94 -26.31
N TYR A 275 19.66 -1.66 -26.48
CA TYR A 275 18.68 -1.24 -27.48
C TYR A 275 19.24 -1.25 -28.91
N SER A 276 20.54 -0.99 -29.07
CA SER A 276 21.19 -0.99 -30.38
C SER A 276 21.63 -2.38 -30.87
N ALA A 277 21.48 -3.41 -30.03
CA ALA A 277 21.79 -4.81 -30.35
C ALA A 277 20.60 -5.60 -30.95
N THR A 278 19.44 -4.96 -31.10
CA THR A 278 18.24 -5.49 -31.79
C THR A 278 18.04 -4.82 -33.14
#